data_AF-A0A1A9QDV4-F1
#
_entry.id   AF-A0A1A9QDV4-F1
#
_cell.length_a   1.000
_cell.length_b   1.000
_cell.length_c   1.000
_cell.angle_alpha   90.00
_cell.angle_beta   90.00
_cell.angle_gamma   90.00
#
_symmetry.space_group_name_H-M   'P 1'
#
loop_
_entity.id
_entity.type
_entity.pdbx_description
1 polymer ?
#
loop_
_entity_poly.entity_id
_entity_poly.type
_entity_poly.pdbx_seq_one_letter_code
_entity_poly.pdbx_strand_id
1 'polypeptide(L)'
;MFNKLFERSYSLVRFWTRWQFAVVIFSFLMVPVLTNWPQGLVIFMAVALVFIYIFAFIGVAKSLPLKRIYWKGYSLIKHHKNKELVKYVGRVSKFLSIIIVLDLLLPLTWVFSLPFKLLIERYLYYIKFSLGAIDIEYD
;
A
#
# COMPACT_ATOMS: atom_id res chain seq x y z
N MET A 1 16.93 5.81 -12.18
CA MET A 1 15.96 4.69 -12.32
C MET A 1 15.27 4.34 -10.99
N PHE A 2 16.01 4.18 -9.88
CA PHE A 2 15.45 3.90 -8.55
C PHE A 2 14.50 5.01 -8.05
N ASN A 3 14.85 6.29 -8.26
CA ASN A 3 14.03 7.43 -7.82
C ASN A 3 12.63 7.46 -8.47
N LYS A 4 12.54 7.25 -9.78
CA LYS A 4 11.25 7.17 -10.52
C LYS A 4 10.39 5.97 -10.08
N LEU A 5 11.01 4.85 -9.71
CA LEU A 5 10.32 3.66 -9.19
C LEU A 5 9.84 3.86 -7.76
N PHE A 6 10.66 4.51 -6.95
CA PHE A 6 10.34 4.93 -5.60
C PHE A 6 9.13 5.88 -5.59
N GLU A 7 9.13 6.91 -6.43
CA GLU A 7 8.01 7.84 -6.59
C GLU A 7 6.72 7.13 -7.02
N ARG A 8 6.82 6.18 -7.95
CA ARG A 8 5.68 5.41 -8.42
C ARG A 8 5.10 4.53 -7.31
N SER A 9 5.95 3.95 -6.48
CA SER A 9 5.56 3.13 -5.32
C SER A 9 4.92 4.00 -4.24
N TYR A 10 5.51 5.16 -3.95
CA TYR A 10 5.00 6.13 -2.99
C TYR A 10 3.62 6.69 -3.42
N SER A 11 3.48 7.10 -4.68
CA SER A 11 2.23 7.59 -5.25
C SER A 11 1.12 6.54 -5.17
N LEU A 12 1.44 5.29 -5.46
CA LEU A 12 0.49 4.18 -5.44
C LEU A 12 0.05 3.79 -4.03
N VAL A 13 0.98 3.74 -3.07
CA VAL A 13 0.64 3.49 -1.67
C VAL A 13 -0.24 4.62 -1.16
N ARG A 14 0.16 5.88 -1.36
CA ARG A 14 -0.61 7.07 -0.96
C ARG A 14 -2.01 7.12 -1.58
N PHE A 15 -2.12 6.72 -2.84
CA PHE A 15 -3.41 6.58 -3.53
C PHE A 15 -4.31 5.58 -2.79
N TRP A 16 -3.82 4.38 -2.49
CA TRP A 16 -4.61 3.40 -1.75
C TRP A 16 -4.98 3.87 -0.36
N THR A 17 -4.04 4.42 0.41
CA THR A 17 -4.33 4.88 1.76
C THR A 17 -5.45 5.92 1.76
N ARG A 18 -5.41 6.90 0.84
CA ARG A 18 -6.44 7.94 0.71
C ARG A 18 -7.81 7.37 0.35
N TRP A 19 -7.89 6.52 -0.67
CA TRP A 19 -9.16 5.92 -1.09
C TRP A 19 -9.74 5.02 -0.01
N GLN A 20 -8.89 4.26 0.67
CA GLN A 20 -9.31 3.39 1.75
C GLN A 20 -9.84 4.15 2.96
N PHE A 21 -9.17 5.24 3.36
CA PHE A 21 -9.71 6.15 4.38
C PHE A 21 -11.04 6.78 3.95
N ALA A 22 -11.14 7.24 2.70
CA ALA A 22 -12.37 7.85 2.19
C ALA A 22 -13.55 6.86 2.22
N VAL A 23 -13.34 5.61 1.79
CA VAL A 23 -14.36 4.56 1.81
C VAL A 23 -14.78 4.23 3.24
N VAL A 24 -13.83 4.12 4.18
CA VAL A 24 -14.14 3.83 5.59
C VAL A 24 -14.96 4.95 6.22
N ILE A 25 -14.57 6.21 6.02
CA ILE A 25 -15.29 7.38 6.55
C ILE A 25 -16.69 7.46 5.92
N PHE A 26 -16.79 7.33 4.60
CA PHE A 26 -18.07 7.36 3.90
C PHE A 26 -19.01 6.25 4.39
N SER A 27 -18.48 5.04 4.57
CA SER A 27 -19.26 3.92 5.10
C SER A 27 -19.76 4.18 6.51
N PHE A 28 -18.90 4.73 7.39
CA PHE A 28 -19.28 5.06 8.76
C PHE A 28 -20.37 6.13 8.83
N LEU A 29 -20.33 7.14 7.96
CA LEU A 29 -21.33 8.20 7.89
C LEU A 29 -22.67 7.72 7.33
N MET A 30 -22.67 6.78 6.38
CA MET A 30 -23.89 6.29 5.72
C MET A 30 -24.67 5.30 6.59
N VAL A 31 -24.02 4.53 7.47
CA VAL A 31 -24.69 3.58 8.37
C VAL A 31 -25.84 4.21 9.17
N PRO A 32 -25.66 5.29 9.96
CA PRO A 32 -26.75 5.89 10.75
C PRO A 32 -27.85 6.55 9.91
N VAL A 33 -27.56 6.92 8.66
CA VAL A 33 -28.58 7.45 7.73
C VAL A 33 -29.48 6.33 7.22
N LEU A 34 -28.88 5.15 6.98
CA LEU A 34 -29.55 4.00 6.39
C LEU A 34 -30.16 3.03 7.42
N THR A 35 -29.93 3.21 8.72
CA THR A 35 -30.52 2.37 9.77
C THR A 35 -32.05 2.39 9.76
N ASN A 36 -32.66 3.51 9.36
CA ASN A 36 -34.12 3.65 9.25
C ASN A 36 -34.67 3.10 7.93
N TRP A 37 -33.82 2.63 7.01
CA TRP A 37 -34.22 2.05 5.73
C TRP A 37 -33.43 0.77 5.42
N PRO A 38 -33.86 -0.39 5.95
CA PRO A 38 -33.11 -1.65 5.88
C PRO A 38 -32.76 -2.09 4.45
N GLN A 39 -33.66 -1.85 3.49
CA GLN A 39 -33.43 -2.14 2.08
C GLN A 39 -32.27 -1.32 1.51
N GLY A 40 -32.20 -0.03 1.85
CA GLY A 40 -31.10 0.85 1.47
C GLY A 40 -29.76 0.42 2.09
N LEU A 41 -29.79 -0.08 3.33
CA LEU A 41 -28.60 -0.63 4.00
C LEU A 41 -28.07 -1.90 3.31
N VAL A 42 -28.95 -2.82 2.91
CA VAL A 42 -28.56 -4.03 2.17
C VAL A 42 -27.97 -3.68 0.80
N ILE A 43 -28.59 -2.76 0.06
CA ILE A 43 -28.07 -2.28 -1.23
C ILE A 43 -26.69 -1.63 -1.04
N PHE A 44 -26.55 -0.78 -0.02
CA PHE A 44 -25.29 -0.13 0.31
C PHE A 44 -24.18 -1.14 0.62
N MET A 45 -24.46 -2.17 1.43
CA MET A 45 -23.51 -3.24 1.71
C MET A 45 -23.11 -4.01 0.45
N ALA A 46 -24.05 -4.34 -0.42
CA ALA A 46 -23.77 -5.04 -1.68
C ALA A 46 -22.88 -4.19 -2.61
N VAL A 47 -23.19 -2.90 -2.76
CA VAL A 47 -22.39 -1.97 -3.57
C VAL A 47 -21.00 -1.78 -2.97
N ALA A 48 -20.90 -1.56 -1.66
CA ALA A 48 -19.63 -1.42 -0.96
C ALA A 48 -18.75 -2.66 -1.14
N LEU A 49 -19.34 -3.86 -1.08
CA LEU A 49 -18.64 -5.11 -1.35
C LEU A 49 -18.03 -5.10 -2.75
N VAL A 50 -18.80 -4.80 -3.79
CA VAL A 50 -18.31 -4.76 -5.19
C VAL A 50 -17.14 -3.77 -5.34
N PHE A 51 -17.25 -2.57 -4.78
CA PHE A 51 -16.16 -1.60 -4.81
C PHE A 51 -14.90 -2.09 -4.10
N ILE A 52 -15.03 -2.73 -2.94
CA ILE A 52 -13.90 -3.32 -2.21
C ILE A 52 -13.18 -4.36 -3.08
N TYR A 53 -13.91 -5.22 -3.80
CA TYR A 53 -13.32 -6.19 -4.73
C TYR A 53 -12.55 -5.51 -5.87
N ILE A 54 -13.12 -4.46 -6.48
CA ILE A 54 -12.45 -3.70 -7.56
C ILE A 54 -11.16 -3.06 -7.04
N PHE A 55 -11.21 -2.41 -5.88
CA PHE A 55 -10.04 -1.76 -5.29
C PHE A 55 -8.96 -2.76 -4.85
N ALA A 56 -9.35 -3.92 -4.31
CA ALA A 56 -8.43 -5.00 -3.98
C ALA A 56 -7.73 -5.54 -5.24
N PHE A 57 -8.48 -5.77 -6.32
CA PHE A 57 -7.91 -6.26 -7.58
C PHE A 57 -6.93 -5.26 -8.21
N ILE A 58 -7.31 -3.98 -8.28
CA ILE A 58 -6.40 -2.90 -8.70
C ILE A 58 -5.16 -2.83 -7.78
N GLY A 59 -5.38 -3.06 -6.48
CA GLY A 59 -4.38 -3.19 -5.43
C GLY A 59 -3.30 -4.21 -5.77
N VAL A 60 -3.73 -5.45 -5.97
CA VAL A 60 -2.88 -6.59 -6.35
C VAL A 60 -2.18 -6.34 -7.68
N ALA A 61 -2.94 -5.95 -8.72
CA ALA A 61 -2.44 -5.79 -10.08
C ALA A 61 -1.26 -4.81 -10.14
N LYS A 62 -1.31 -3.73 -9.34
CA LYS A 62 -0.19 -2.78 -9.27
C LYS A 62 0.87 -3.13 -8.21
N SER A 63 0.55 -3.91 -7.17
CA SER A 63 1.53 -4.39 -6.18
C SER A 63 2.51 -5.43 -6.73
N LEU A 64 2.04 -6.34 -7.59
CA LEU A 64 2.84 -7.40 -8.19
C LEU A 64 4.11 -6.90 -8.92
N PRO A 65 4.03 -5.95 -9.86
CA PRO A 65 5.22 -5.44 -10.53
C PRO A 65 6.16 -4.71 -9.56
N LEU A 66 5.62 -4.00 -8.57
CA LEU A 66 6.44 -3.33 -7.55
C LEU A 66 7.22 -4.33 -6.71
N LYS A 67 6.58 -5.40 -6.22
CA LYS A 67 7.26 -6.47 -5.48
C LYS A 67 8.46 -7.04 -6.25
N ARG A 68 8.27 -7.35 -7.53
CA ARG A 68 9.34 -7.91 -8.38
C ARG A 68 10.55 -6.97 -8.46
N ILE A 69 10.31 -5.67 -8.50
CA ILE A 69 11.34 -4.64 -8.58
C ILE A 69 12.04 -4.44 -7.23
N TYR A 70 11.30 -4.37 -6.12
CA TYR A 70 11.90 -4.28 -4.79
C TYR A 70 12.75 -5.51 -4.46
N TRP A 71 12.36 -6.69 -4.94
CA TRP A 71 13.15 -7.90 -4.75
C TRP A 71 14.45 -7.89 -5.57
N LYS A 72 14.40 -7.44 -6.84
CA LYS A 72 15.60 -7.22 -7.66
C LYS A 72 16.51 -6.13 -7.08
N GLY A 73 15.93 -5.03 -6.60
CA GLY A 73 16.66 -3.95 -5.93
C GLY A 73 17.32 -4.44 -4.64
N TYR A 74 16.62 -5.25 -3.86
CA TYR A 74 17.18 -5.89 -2.67
C TYR A 74 18.38 -6.79 -3.01
N SER A 75 18.30 -7.63 -4.06
CA SER A 75 19.42 -8.50 -4.42
C SER A 75 20.64 -7.69 -4.89
N LEU A 76 20.43 -6.57 -5.60
CA LEU A 76 21.51 -5.69 -6.05
C LEU A 76 22.14 -4.92 -4.88
N ILE A 77 21.34 -4.35 -3.99
CA ILE A 77 21.82 -3.53 -2.86
C ILE A 77 22.39 -4.41 -1.73
N LYS A 78 22.04 -5.70 -1.66
CA LYS A 78 22.67 -6.66 -0.71
C LYS A 78 24.19 -6.73 -0.86
N HIS A 79 24.74 -6.36 -2.02
CA HIS A 79 26.17 -6.28 -2.27
C HIS A 79 26.81 -4.93 -1.87
N HIS A 80 26.03 -3.94 -1.41
CA HIS A 80 26.52 -2.64 -0.95
C HIS A 80 26.60 -2.54 0.59
N LYS A 81 27.56 -1.76 1.10
CA LYS A 81 27.87 -1.63 2.53
C LYS A 81 26.78 -0.94 3.39
N ASN A 82 25.75 -0.33 2.79
CA ASN A 82 24.69 0.35 3.54
C ASN A 82 23.62 -0.64 4.04
N LYS A 83 23.88 -1.22 5.22
CA LYS A 83 23.00 -2.21 5.88
C LYS A 83 21.61 -1.67 6.22
N GLU A 84 21.45 -0.37 6.48
CA GLU A 84 20.16 0.22 6.82
C GLU A 84 19.23 0.28 5.62
N LEU A 85 19.73 0.71 4.46
CA LEU A 85 18.96 0.77 3.23
C LEU A 85 18.46 -0.61 2.82
N VAL A 86 19.33 -1.63 2.92
CA VAL A 86 18.97 -3.05 2.67
C VAL A 86 17.85 -3.51 3.59
N LYS A 87 17.90 -3.17 4.88
CA LYS A 87 16.87 -3.53 5.87
C LYS A 87 15.52 -2.92 5.51
N TYR A 88 15.47 -1.65 5.13
CA TYR A 88 14.22 -0.97 4.77
C TYR A 88 13.63 -1.47 3.45
N VAL A 89 14.45 -1.64 2.41
CA VAL A 89 14.02 -2.19 1.11
C VAL A 89 13.49 -3.63 1.28
N GLY A 90 14.16 -4.45 2.09
CA GLY A 90 13.71 -5.80 2.42
C GLY A 90 12.37 -5.82 3.16
N ARG A 91 12.18 -4.92 4.14
CA ARG A 91 10.89 -4.77 4.84
C ARG A 91 9.76 -4.37 3.89
N VAL A 92 9.98 -3.41 3.00
CA VAL A 92 8.97 -3.00 2.00
C VAL A 92 8.55 -4.18 1.12
N SER A 93 9.50 -4.98 0.64
CA SER A 93 9.21 -6.18 -0.15
C SER A 93 8.36 -7.23 0.62
N LYS A 94 8.68 -7.44 1.91
CA LYS A 94 7.92 -8.35 2.79
C LYS A 94 6.50 -7.83 3.01
N PHE A 95 6.33 -6.54 3.30
CA PHE A 95 5.00 -5.94 3.49
C PHE A 95 4.16 -5.94 2.20
N LEU A 96 4.76 -5.65 1.04
CA LEU A 96 4.09 -5.80 -0.26
C LEU A 96 3.58 -7.22 -0.48
N SER A 97 4.35 -8.23 -0.07
CA SER A 97 3.92 -9.63 -0.17
C SER A 97 2.72 -9.92 0.73
N ILE A 98 2.71 -9.40 1.96
CA ILE A 98 1.58 -9.54 2.89
C ILE A 98 0.34 -8.86 2.31
N ILE A 99 0.46 -7.64 1.78
CA ILE A 99 -0.66 -6.92 1.15
C ILE A 99 -1.21 -7.70 -0.04
N ILE A 100 -0.34 -8.23 -0.92
CA ILE A 100 -0.79 -9.05 -2.05
C ILE A 100 -1.56 -10.27 -1.55
N VAL A 101 -1.03 -10.99 -0.56
CA VAL A 101 -1.69 -12.20 -0.04
C VAL A 101 -3.03 -11.86 0.62
N LEU A 102 -3.09 -10.83 1.45
CA LEU A 102 -4.33 -10.37 2.09
C LEU A 102 -5.36 -9.97 1.03
N ASP A 103 -5.00 -8.99 0.18
CA ASP A 103 -5.91 -8.45 -0.82
C ASP A 103 -6.38 -9.51 -1.84
N LEU A 104 -5.66 -10.63 -2.02
CA LEU A 104 -6.02 -11.74 -2.92
C LEU A 104 -6.84 -12.85 -2.26
N LEU A 105 -6.59 -13.16 -0.98
CA LEU A 105 -7.31 -14.21 -0.25
C LEU A 105 -8.72 -13.77 0.15
N LEU A 106 -8.86 -12.53 0.62
CA LEU A 106 -10.13 -11.99 1.06
C LEU A 106 -10.15 -10.49 0.75
N PRO A 107 -10.93 -10.00 -0.22
CA PRO A 107 -11.01 -8.58 -0.52
C PRO A 107 -11.57 -7.77 0.67
N LEU A 108 -12.32 -8.38 1.58
CA LEU A 108 -12.67 -7.79 2.88
C LEU A 108 -11.42 -7.41 3.71
N THR A 109 -10.30 -8.11 3.52
CA THR A 109 -9.01 -7.77 4.14
C THR A 109 -8.28 -6.61 3.49
N TRP A 110 -8.82 -6.06 2.40
CA TRP A 110 -8.34 -4.80 1.87
C TRP A 110 -8.41 -3.70 2.94
N VAL A 111 -9.46 -3.65 3.77
CA VAL A 111 -9.56 -2.73 4.92
C VAL A 111 -8.45 -3.01 5.95
N PHE A 112 -8.19 -4.29 6.23
CA PHE A 112 -7.14 -4.74 7.14
C PHE A 112 -5.72 -4.54 6.58
N SER A 113 -5.54 -4.29 5.29
CA SER A 113 -4.23 -4.00 4.69
C SER A 113 -3.79 -2.54 4.87
N LEU A 114 -4.64 -1.66 5.42
CA LEU A 114 -4.32 -0.25 5.73
C LEU A 114 -3.04 -0.08 6.56
N PRO A 115 -2.86 -0.79 7.70
CA PRO A 115 -1.69 -0.59 8.56
C PRO A 115 -0.39 -0.97 7.82
N PHE A 116 -0.44 -1.99 6.97
CA PHE A 116 0.70 -2.40 6.15
C PHE A 116 1.03 -1.38 5.07
N LYS A 117 0.01 -0.77 4.44
CA LYS A 117 0.19 0.34 3.47
C LYS A 117 0.83 1.56 4.14
N LEU A 118 0.36 1.93 5.33
CA LEU A 118 0.96 3.01 6.15
C LEU A 118 2.41 2.71 6.54
N LEU A 119 2.72 1.47 6.93
CA LEU A 119 4.09 1.05 7.22
C LEU A 119 4.98 1.17 5.98
N ILE A 120 4.51 0.72 4.81
CA ILE A 120 5.25 0.89 3.56
C ILE A 120 5.50 2.38 3.30
N GLU A 121 4.49 3.24 3.44
CA GLU A 121 4.65 4.69 3.24
C GLU A 121 5.74 5.27 4.16
N ARG A 122 5.76 4.87 5.43
CA ARG A 122 6.80 5.27 6.39
C ARG A 122 8.19 4.75 6.01
N TYR A 123 8.32 3.50 5.57
CA TYR A 123 9.60 2.95 5.13
C TYR A 123 10.09 3.57 3.83
N LEU A 124 9.18 3.91 2.93
CA LEU A 124 9.50 4.65 1.73
C LEU A 124 10.04 6.05 2.11
N TYR A 125 9.38 6.75 3.03
CA TYR A 125 9.89 8.02 3.53
C TYR A 125 11.33 7.91 4.10
N TYR A 126 11.61 6.89 4.91
CA TYR A 126 12.98 6.65 5.41
C TYR A 126 13.99 6.36 4.29
N ILE A 127 13.61 5.57 3.27
CA ILE A 127 14.48 5.32 2.12
C ILE A 127 14.79 6.62 1.37
N LYS A 128 13.80 7.50 1.18
CA LYS A 128 14.01 8.82 0.56
C LYS A 128 14.97 9.68 1.38
N PHE A 129 14.78 9.72 2.69
CA PHE A 129 15.64 10.48 3.59
C PHE A 129 17.09 9.95 3.57
N SER A 130 17.28 8.64 3.67
CA SER A 130 18.61 8.02 3.62
C SER A 130 19.30 8.21 2.27
N LEU A 131 18.55 8.23 1.15
CA LEU A 131 19.13 8.53 -0.16
C LEU A 131 19.54 10.00 -0.30
N GLY A 132 18.72 10.93 0.16
CA GLY A 132 19.06 12.35 0.16
C GLY A 132 20.27 12.67 1.05
N ALA A 133 20.42 11.97 2.17
CA ALA A 133 21.61 12.10 3.02
C ALA A 133 22.89 11.59 2.35
N ILE A 134 22.79 10.53 1.53
CA ILE A 134 23.92 10.01 0.75
C ILE A 134 24.32 11.00 -0.34
N ASP A 135 23.37 11.59 -1.06
CA ASP A 135 23.69 12.59 -2.10
C ASP A 135 24.39 13.85 -1.52
N ILE A 136 24.18 14.17 -0.24
CA ILE A 136 24.83 15.32 0.44
C ILE A 136 26.23 15.00 0.98
N GLU A 137 26.56 13.73 1.23
CA GLU A 137 27.87 13.30 1.77
C GLU A 137 28.93 13.12 0.66
N TYR A 138 28.53 13.19 -0.61
CA TYR A 138 29.40 13.03 -1.78
C TYR A 138 29.53 14.31 -2.64
N ASP A 139 29.00 15.45 -2.18
CA ASP A 139 29.27 16.81 -2.68
C ASP A 139 30.22 17.56 -1.71
#